data_AF-A0AA35X3W8-F1
#
_entry.id   AF-A0AA35X3W8-F1
#
_cell.length_a   1.000
_cell.length_b   1.000
_cell.length_c   1.000
_cell.angle_alpha   90.00
_cell.angle_beta   90.00
_cell.angle_gamma   90.00
#
_symmetry.space_group_name_H-M   'P 1'
#
loop_
_entity.id
_entity.type
_entity.pdbx_description
1 polymer ?
#
loop_
_entity_poly.entity_id
_entity_poly.type
_entity_poly.pdbx_seq_one_letter_code
_entity_poly.pdbx_strand_id
1 'polypeptide(L)'
;MIWLVFGDPDALNHSFLLPESRGVKVVENGAGKKNERITVDVDAVRRTYAALLGLEVPAITNALENAMDVHSSALARNKRFCQVEPLNHLVLLLENPQLHSPEFTTASGKLLAAVAGLHVVQKEMLARFYATYPAARLQEMVSNFQQLITMQLLFSDDEAKPRGGRSLPQHDLLIASSTKVMMIFYFANLLMSQGSGVVRPMSSRMSSIAANPKPRFLDVVDSQFDQLLVRLRVHPVNVLRPPLQWEEFRNEELNSRINMIYDYQFYGDSFFQEKQFSFLEYPFILSTANKVERLLLDNKASHINERQRTFVHTLLTGVRDTPFLHLHISRDHIVADTLSQVSFITYTHITTIHGRTYLR
;
A
#
# COMPACT_ATOMS: atom_id res chain seq x y z
N MET A 1 11.13 21.15 31.29
CA MET A 1 9.89 21.46 30.55
C MET A 1 9.75 20.60 29.29
N ILE A 2 10.77 20.50 28.42
CA ILE A 2 10.77 19.64 27.22
C ILE A 2 10.47 18.17 27.53
N TRP A 3 11.06 17.62 28.60
CA TRP A 3 10.81 16.25 29.06
C TRP A 3 9.36 15.96 29.45
N LEU A 4 8.62 16.96 29.93
CA LEU A 4 7.20 16.81 30.30
C LEU A 4 6.30 16.89 29.06
N VAL A 5 6.62 17.76 28.10
CA VAL A 5 5.83 17.93 26.88
C VAL A 5 5.98 16.73 25.95
N PHE A 6 7.21 16.25 25.75
CA PHE A 6 7.46 15.07 24.90
C PHE A 6 7.39 13.74 25.65
N GLY A 7 7.27 13.73 26.97
CA GLY A 7 7.17 12.51 27.78
C GLY A 7 5.74 12.09 28.12
N ASP A 8 4.78 13.02 28.08
CA ASP A 8 3.38 12.78 28.42
C ASP A 8 2.49 12.89 27.18
N PRO A 9 1.81 11.81 26.75
CA PRO A 9 0.89 11.83 25.61
C PRO A 9 -0.21 12.89 25.77
N ASP A 10 -0.75 13.06 26.97
CA ASP A 10 -1.85 13.99 27.17
C ASP A 10 -1.36 15.44 27.03
N ALA A 11 -0.16 15.75 27.53
CA ALA A 11 0.48 17.05 27.36
C ALA A 11 0.80 17.35 25.89
N LEU A 12 1.31 16.37 25.13
CA LEU A 12 1.64 16.52 23.71
C LEU A 12 0.37 16.80 22.87
N ASN A 13 -0.72 16.08 23.17
CA ASN A 13 -2.01 16.23 22.52
C ASN A 13 -2.61 17.62 22.70
N HIS A 14 -2.48 18.22 23.89
CA HIS A 14 -3.01 19.56 24.16
C HIS A 14 -2.09 20.69 23.65
N SER A 15 -0.81 20.39 23.44
CA SER A 15 0.21 21.40 23.10
C SER A 15 0.10 21.91 21.66
N PHE A 16 -0.28 21.07 20.70
CA PHE A 16 -0.27 21.42 19.27
C PHE A 16 -1.67 21.46 18.65
N LEU A 17 -2.70 21.83 19.42
CA LEU A 17 -4.06 21.97 18.88
C LEU A 17 -4.25 23.29 18.13
N LEU A 18 -4.92 23.22 16.98
CA LEU A 18 -5.34 24.40 16.21
C LEU A 18 -6.14 25.36 17.10
N PRO A 19 -5.98 26.70 16.94
CA PRO A 19 -6.66 27.69 17.78
C PRO A 19 -8.18 27.54 17.82
N GLU A 20 -8.80 27.15 16.71
CA GLU A 20 -10.24 26.91 16.57
C GLU A 20 -10.75 25.75 17.45
N SER A 21 -9.86 24.83 17.82
CA SER A 21 -10.19 23.66 18.66
C SER A 21 -9.93 23.89 20.15
N ARG A 22 -9.23 24.98 20.53
CA ARG A 22 -8.87 25.29 21.92
C ARG A 22 -10.01 25.89 22.77
N GLY A 23 -11.18 26.15 22.18
CA GLY A 23 -12.31 26.83 22.84
C GLY A 23 -13.68 26.16 22.72
N VAL A 24 -13.79 25.02 22.01
CA VAL A 24 -15.07 24.31 21.90
C VAL A 24 -15.27 23.49 23.17
N LYS A 25 -15.93 24.08 24.19
CA LYS A 25 -16.64 23.26 25.19
C LYS A 25 -17.51 22.29 24.41
N VAL A 26 -17.35 21.00 24.68
CA VAL A 26 -18.20 19.93 24.16
C VAL A 26 -19.64 20.29 24.49
N VAL A 27 -20.33 20.92 23.54
CA VAL A 27 -21.79 21.01 23.57
C VAL A 27 -22.24 19.61 23.18
N GLU A 28 -22.63 18.82 24.17
CA GLU A 28 -23.36 17.58 24.00
C GLU A 28 -24.71 17.89 23.34
N ASN A 29 -24.69 18.21 22.05
CA ASN A 29 -25.90 18.15 21.25
C ASN A 29 -26.11 16.69 20.88
N GLY A 30 -27.20 16.12 21.41
CA GLY A 30 -27.62 14.75 21.20
C GLY A 30 -27.78 14.40 19.72
N ALA A 31 -26.66 13.96 19.12
CA ALA A 31 -26.55 13.13 17.92
C ALA A 31 -25.05 12.86 17.65
N GLY A 32 -24.38 12.14 18.56
CA GLY A 32 -23.31 11.18 18.25
C GLY A 32 -22.13 11.51 17.32
N LYS A 33 -21.86 12.75 16.91
CA LYS A 33 -20.65 13.10 16.13
C LYS A 33 -19.61 13.77 17.03
N LYS A 34 -18.86 12.96 17.78
CA LYS A 34 -17.58 13.41 18.36
C LYS A 34 -16.66 13.82 17.21
N ASN A 35 -15.93 14.93 17.36
CA ASN A 35 -15.02 15.51 16.37
C ASN A 35 -14.15 14.45 15.65
N GLU A 36 -14.54 14.04 14.44
CA GLU A 36 -13.84 13.04 13.60
C GLU A 36 -12.66 13.64 12.79
N ARG A 37 -12.21 14.84 13.12
CA ARG A 37 -11.13 15.53 12.40
C ARG A 37 -9.87 15.61 13.24
N ILE A 38 -8.73 15.34 12.61
CA ILE A 38 -7.39 15.59 13.14
C ILE A 38 -7.22 17.09 13.36
N THR A 39 -6.81 17.51 14.56
CA THR A 39 -6.81 18.90 15.02
C THR A 39 -5.42 19.50 15.24
N VAL A 40 -4.38 18.87 14.67
CA VAL A 40 -2.98 19.25 14.89
C VAL A 40 -2.58 20.49 14.08
N ASP A 41 -1.96 21.46 14.75
CA ASP A 41 -1.22 22.58 14.15
C ASP A 41 0.16 22.09 13.71
N VAL A 42 0.21 21.59 12.48
CA VAL A 42 1.41 21.01 11.87
C VAL A 42 2.54 22.04 11.73
N ASP A 43 2.21 23.30 11.47
CA ASP A 43 3.22 24.34 11.28
C ASP A 43 3.91 24.70 12.59
N ALA A 44 3.18 24.72 13.71
CA ALA A 44 3.78 24.84 15.03
C ALA A 44 4.75 23.70 15.32
N VAL A 45 4.36 22.46 15.00
CA VAL A 45 5.16 21.25 15.22
C VAL A 45 6.46 21.31 14.44
N ARG A 46 6.39 21.69 13.16
CA ARG A 46 7.57 21.85 12.30
C ARG A 46 8.50 22.93 12.82
N ARG A 47 7.98 24.09 13.25
CA ARG A 47 8.79 25.15 13.87
C ARG A 47 9.47 24.64 15.15
N THR A 48 8.79 23.85 15.95
CA THR A 48 9.37 23.25 17.16
C THR A 48 10.47 22.25 16.83
N TYR A 49 10.26 21.34 15.88
CA TYR A 49 11.33 20.42 15.44
C TYR A 49 12.53 21.17 14.87
N ALA A 50 12.31 22.17 14.02
CA ALA A 50 13.38 22.99 13.46
C ALA A 50 14.16 23.72 14.56
N ALA A 51 13.48 24.30 15.55
CA ALA A 51 14.12 24.96 16.67
C ALA A 51 14.90 23.99 17.57
N LEU A 52 14.35 22.80 17.84
CA LEU A 52 15.01 21.80 18.69
C LEU A 52 16.25 21.19 18.02
N LEU A 53 16.13 20.82 16.75
CA LEU A 53 17.23 20.21 16.00
C LEU A 53 18.29 21.23 15.61
N GLY A 54 17.92 22.49 15.39
CA GLY A 54 18.85 23.59 15.13
C GLY A 54 19.75 23.95 16.32
N LEU A 55 19.48 23.42 17.53
CA LEU A 55 20.39 23.56 18.67
C LEU A 55 21.61 22.63 18.59
N GLU A 56 21.56 21.59 17.75
CA GLU A 56 22.65 20.62 17.55
C GLU A 56 23.17 19.97 18.85
N VAL A 57 22.32 19.89 19.88
CA VAL A 57 22.68 19.29 21.18
C VAL A 57 22.36 17.79 21.18
N PRO A 58 23.36 16.89 21.34
CA PRO A 58 23.13 15.43 21.33
C PRO A 58 22.18 14.94 22.43
N ALA A 59 22.13 15.64 23.57
CA ALA A 59 21.19 15.30 24.64
C ALA A 59 19.73 15.51 24.21
N ILE A 60 19.45 16.47 23.32
CA ILE A 60 18.10 16.74 22.80
C ILE A 60 17.71 15.66 21.79
N THR A 61 18.61 15.29 20.88
CA THR A 61 18.35 14.22 19.90
C THR A 61 18.09 12.89 20.60
N ASN A 62 18.91 12.53 21.58
CA ASN A 62 18.72 11.30 22.36
C ASN A 62 17.43 11.34 23.19
N ALA A 63 17.06 12.50 23.76
CA ALA A 63 15.80 12.64 24.46
C ALA A 63 14.60 12.48 23.52
N LEU A 64 14.70 13.01 22.29
CA LEU A 64 13.66 12.88 21.28
C LEU A 64 13.53 11.44 20.79
N GLU A 65 14.65 10.75 20.56
CA GLU A 65 14.67 9.33 20.20
C GLU A 65 14.00 8.48 21.27
N ASN A 66 14.39 8.64 22.54
CA ASN A 66 13.79 7.93 23.66
C ASN A 66 12.30 8.22 23.81
N ALA A 67 11.89 9.48 23.67
CA ALA A 67 10.48 9.85 23.69
C ALA A 67 9.71 9.15 22.57
N MET A 68 10.24 9.19 21.34
CA MET A 68 9.63 8.52 20.19
C MET A 68 9.53 7.01 20.40
N ASP A 69 10.55 6.37 20.97
CA ASP A 69 10.56 4.93 21.24
C ASP A 69 9.49 4.53 22.28
N VAL A 70 9.42 5.27 23.39
CA VAL A 70 8.44 5.05 24.46
C VAL A 70 7.01 5.21 23.93
N HIS A 71 6.75 6.29 23.18
CA HIS A 71 5.42 6.57 22.63
C HIS A 71 5.02 5.57 21.56
N SER A 72 5.93 5.23 20.65
CA SER A 72 5.67 4.22 19.60
C SER A 72 5.36 2.86 20.22
N SER A 73 6.07 2.49 21.29
CA SER A 73 5.82 1.26 22.06
C SER A 73 4.49 1.29 22.82
N ALA A 74 4.09 2.46 23.35
CA ALA A 74 2.79 2.63 23.99
C ALA A 74 1.65 2.53 22.98
N LEU A 75 1.79 3.18 21.81
CA LEU A 75 0.83 3.13 20.72
C LEU A 75 0.66 1.71 20.19
N ALA A 76 1.75 0.99 19.91
CA ALA A 76 1.70 -0.39 19.43
C ALA A 76 0.94 -1.35 20.38
N ARG A 77 0.98 -1.10 21.71
CA ARG A 77 0.24 -1.89 22.70
C ARG A 77 -1.25 -1.50 22.78
N ASN A 78 -1.59 -0.26 22.44
CA ASN A 78 -2.95 0.23 22.56
C ASN A 78 -3.78 -0.12 21.32
N LYS A 79 -4.42 -1.30 21.34
CA LYS A 79 -5.30 -1.76 20.25
C LYS A 79 -6.56 -0.91 20.05
N ARG A 80 -6.84 0.08 20.91
CA ARG A 80 -8.01 0.98 20.80
C ARG A 80 -7.71 2.18 19.90
N PHE A 81 -7.30 1.89 18.68
CA PHE A 81 -7.04 2.94 17.71
C PHE A 81 -8.32 3.65 17.21
N CYS A 82 -9.53 3.27 17.60
CA CYS A 82 -10.78 3.91 17.15
C CYS A 82 -11.01 5.36 17.62
N GLN A 83 -10.11 5.97 18.39
CA GLN A 83 -10.20 7.36 18.86
C GLN A 83 -9.29 8.30 18.04
N VAL A 84 -9.65 9.59 17.97
CA VAL A 84 -8.94 10.61 17.16
C VAL A 84 -7.63 11.09 17.82
N GLU A 85 -7.57 11.09 19.14
CA GLU A 85 -6.40 11.48 19.95
C GLU A 85 -5.12 10.68 19.62
N PRO A 86 -5.16 9.35 19.43
CA PRO A 86 -4.02 8.58 18.90
C PRO A 86 -3.52 9.03 17.53
N LEU A 87 -4.40 9.58 16.66
CA LEU A 87 -4.00 9.99 15.31
C LEU A 87 -3.25 11.32 15.31
N ASN A 88 -3.63 12.24 16.20
CA ASN A 88 -2.88 13.49 16.40
C ASN A 88 -1.43 13.19 16.77
N HIS A 89 -1.21 12.28 17.72
CA HIS A 89 0.14 11.82 18.10
C HIS A 89 0.93 11.22 16.94
N LEU A 90 0.30 10.37 16.14
CA LEU A 90 0.97 9.76 15.01
C LEU A 90 1.41 10.80 13.97
N VAL A 91 0.57 11.81 13.71
CA VAL A 91 0.95 12.94 12.84
C VAL A 91 2.16 13.68 13.42
N LEU A 92 2.15 13.97 14.72
CA LEU A 92 3.27 14.65 15.38
C LEU A 92 4.59 13.90 15.21
N LEU A 93 4.59 12.60 15.47
CA LEU A 93 5.78 11.76 15.35
C LEU A 93 6.22 11.56 13.89
N LEU A 94 5.28 11.47 12.95
CA LEU A 94 5.57 11.34 11.51
C LEU A 94 6.15 12.62 10.88
N GLU A 95 5.99 13.79 11.52
CA GLU A 95 6.61 15.03 11.07
C GLU A 95 8.09 15.17 11.47
N ASN A 96 8.63 14.24 12.27
CA ASN A 96 10.03 14.26 12.66
C ASN A 96 10.95 14.15 11.41
N PRO A 97 11.81 15.15 11.12
CA PRO A 97 12.66 15.12 9.94
C PRO A 97 13.77 14.07 10.00
N GLN A 98 14.13 13.57 11.18
CA GLN A 98 15.19 12.58 11.39
C GLN A 98 14.71 11.12 11.36
N LEU A 99 13.48 10.85 10.90
CA LEU A 99 12.95 9.47 10.84
C LEU A 99 13.82 8.49 10.01
N HIS A 100 14.54 9.01 9.02
CA HIS A 100 15.45 8.25 8.14
C HIS A 100 16.87 8.10 8.71
N SER A 101 17.18 8.79 9.81
CA SER A 101 18.51 8.80 10.43
C SER A 101 18.79 7.44 11.08
N PRO A 102 20.01 6.90 11.00
CA PRO A 102 20.34 5.59 11.56
C PRO A 102 20.06 5.51 13.06
N GLU A 103 20.26 6.61 13.80
CA GLU A 103 19.98 6.72 15.23
C GLU A 103 18.50 6.49 15.56
N PHE A 104 17.59 6.89 14.67
CA PHE A 104 16.16 6.79 14.91
C PHE A 104 15.54 5.50 14.36
N THR A 105 16.30 4.65 13.65
CA THR A 105 15.78 3.47 12.92
C THR A 105 14.91 2.55 13.79
N THR A 106 15.36 2.26 15.01
CA THR A 106 14.62 1.37 15.94
C THR A 106 13.27 1.97 16.34
N ALA A 107 13.28 3.24 16.76
CA ALA A 107 12.07 3.96 17.15
C ALA A 107 11.14 4.18 15.96
N SER A 108 11.69 4.50 14.78
CA SER A 108 10.97 4.61 13.51
C SER A 108 10.27 3.30 13.17
N GLY A 109 10.96 2.16 13.30
CA GLY A 109 10.35 0.84 13.05
C GLY A 109 9.11 0.58 13.89
N LYS A 110 9.17 0.90 15.19
CA LYS A 110 8.00 0.76 16.10
C LYS A 110 6.88 1.72 15.72
N LEU A 111 7.19 2.96 15.39
CA LEU A 111 6.22 3.97 14.96
C LEU A 111 5.48 3.50 13.70
N LEU A 112 6.25 3.09 12.69
CA LEU A 112 5.69 2.67 11.40
C LEU A 112 4.88 1.39 11.54
N ALA A 113 5.30 0.45 12.39
CA ALA A 113 4.51 -0.73 12.71
C ALA A 113 3.16 -0.35 13.36
N ALA A 114 3.14 0.63 14.26
CA ALA A 114 1.90 1.13 14.85
C ALA A 114 0.97 1.78 13.80
N VAL A 115 1.52 2.62 12.90
CA VAL A 115 0.74 3.24 11.80
C VAL A 115 0.26 2.19 10.80
N ALA A 116 1.10 1.19 10.51
CA ALA A 116 0.78 0.08 9.61
C ALA A 116 -0.37 -0.79 10.16
N GLY A 117 -0.47 -0.92 11.48
CA GLY A 117 -1.53 -1.66 12.19
C GLY A 117 -2.86 -0.93 12.32
N LEU A 118 -2.97 0.33 11.88
CA LEU A 118 -4.21 1.10 11.96
C LEU A 118 -5.35 0.47 11.14
N HIS A 119 -6.58 0.64 11.62
CA HIS A 119 -7.77 0.22 10.89
C HIS A 119 -7.97 1.08 9.63
N VAL A 120 -8.66 0.53 8.63
CA VAL A 120 -8.88 1.20 7.34
C VAL A 120 -9.53 2.58 7.49
N VAL A 121 -10.48 2.71 8.42
CA VAL A 121 -11.17 3.99 8.73
C VAL A 121 -10.16 5.08 9.16
N GLN A 122 -9.10 4.70 9.87
CA GLN A 122 -8.11 5.65 10.35
C GLN A 122 -7.09 6.01 9.28
N LYS A 123 -6.66 5.02 8.49
CA LYS A 123 -5.83 5.28 7.31
C LYS A 123 -6.54 6.21 6.33
N GLU A 124 -7.87 6.08 6.22
CA GLU A 124 -8.70 7.00 5.45
C GLU A 124 -8.63 8.44 6.02
N MET A 125 -8.81 8.61 7.34
CA MET A 125 -8.71 9.92 8.00
C MET A 125 -7.33 10.56 7.79
N LEU A 126 -6.26 9.78 7.95
CA LEU A 126 -4.89 10.24 7.69
C LEU A 126 -4.69 10.61 6.22
N ALA A 127 -5.15 9.80 5.27
CA ALA A 127 -5.04 10.10 3.84
C ALA A 127 -5.75 11.41 3.47
N ARG A 128 -6.94 11.65 4.02
CA ARG A 128 -7.66 12.92 3.83
C ARG A 128 -6.94 14.10 4.46
N PHE A 129 -6.33 13.91 5.63
CA PHE A 129 -5.55 14.95 6.30
C PHE A 129 -4.28 15.31 5.52
N TYR A 130 -3.48 14.32 5.12
CA TYR A 130 -2.28 14.55 4.32
C TYR A 130 -2.58 15.08 2.91
N ALA A 131 -3.79 14.87 2.38
CA ALA A 131 -4.21 15.50 1.13
C ALA A 131 -4.36 17.03 1.23
N THR A 132 -4.35 17.59 2.45
CA THR A 132 -4.35 19.05 2.65
C THR A 132 -2.94 19.66 2.54
N TYR A 133 -1.90 18.83 2.51
CA TYR A 133 -0.52 19.30 2.48
C TYR A 133 -0.12 19.84 1.10
N PRO A 134 0.85 20.76 1.03
CA PRO A 134 1.52 21.10 -0.22
C PRO A 134 2.17 19.86 -0.85
N ALA A 135 2.11 19.74 -2.19
CA ALA A 135 2.69 18.62 -2.92
C ALA A 135 4.19 18.43 -2.64
N ALA A 136 4.96 19.53 -2.57
CA ALA A 136 6.38 19.51 -2.23
C ALA A 136 6.65 18.83 -0.87
N ARG A 137 5.79 19.08 0.13
CA ARG A 137 5.95 18.47 1.45
C ARG A 137 5.63 16.99 1.43
N LEU A 138 4.58 16.59 0.72
CA LEU A 138 4.26 15.18 0.57
C LEU A 138 5.39 14.43 -0.15
N GLN A 139 6.03 15.07 -1.14
CA GLN A 139 7.19 14.53 -1.84
C GLN A 139 8.40 14.34 -0.92
N GLU A 140 8.72 15.33 -0.07
CA GLU A 140 9.76 15.20 0.95
C GLU A 140 9.49 14.02 1.88
N MET A 141 8.24 13.87 2.36
CA MET A 141 7.88 12.75 3.22
C MET A 141 8.09 11.42 2.50
N VAL A 142 7.58 11.28 1.27
CA VAL A 142 7.78 10.06 0.46
C VAL A 142 9.27 9.78 0.25
N SER A 143 10.08 10.79 -0.05
CA SER A 143 11.54 10.67 -0.20
C SER A 143 12.20 10.16 1.08
N ASN A 144 11.80 10.66 2.25
CA ASN A 144 12.36 10.19 3.53
C ASN A 144 12.05 8.70 3.78
N PHE A 145 10.85 8.23 3.43
CA PHE A 145 10.51 6.82 3.50
C PHE A 145 11.29 5.96 2.51
N GLN A 146 11.49 6.46 1.30
CA GLN A 146 12.31 5.81 0.28
C GLN A 146 13.76 5.66 0.74
N GLN A 147 14.35 6.72 1.32
CA GLN A 147 15.68 6.70 1.90
C GLN A 147 15.78 5.70 3.05
N LEU A 148 14.81 5.69 3.98
CA LEU A 148 14.76 4.74 5.09
C LEU A 148 14.74 3.28 4.60
N ILE A 149 13.91 2.97 3.58
CA ILE A 149 13.88 1.64 2.97
C ILE A 149 15.23 1.29 2.35
N THR A 150 15.83 2.20 1.59
CA THR A 150 17.14 1.96 0.95
C THR A 150 18.23 1.73 1.99
N MET A 151 18.30 2.54 3.05
CA MET A 151 19.27 2.36 4.13
C MET A 151 19.11 0.99 4.80
N GLN A 152 17.88 0.60 5.12
CA GLN A 152 17.61 -0.71 5.72
C GLN A 152 18.02 -1.87 4.82
N LEU A 153 17.79 -1.76 3.51
CA LEU A 153 18.22 -2.76 2.53
C LEU A 153 19.74 -2.88 2.47
N LEU A 154 20.46 -1.76 2.55
CA LEU A 154 21.93 -1.77 2.54
C LEU A 154 22.50 -2.42 3.81
N PHE A 155 21.98 -2.06 4.99
CA PHE A 155 22.42 -2.66 6.25
C PHE A 155 22.09 -4.17 6.34
N SER A 156 20.94 -4.58 5.82
CA SER A 156 20.52 -5.98 5.82
C SER A 156 21.42 -6.88 4.96
N ASP A 157 22.10 -6.32 3.95
CA ASP A 157 23.07 -7.07 3.14
C ASP A 157 24.36 -7.33 3.91
N ASP A 158 24.81 -6.36 4.73
CA ASP A 158 26.04 -6.47 5.52
C ASP A 158 25.90 -7.51 6.65
N GLU A 159 24.70 -7.66 7.22
CA GLU A 159 24.43 -8.64 8.29
C GLU A 159 24.12 -10.07 7.79
N ALA A 160 23.93 -10.27 6.49
CA ALA A 160 23.59 -11.57 5.93
C ALA A 160 24.73 -12.59 6.14
N LYS A 161 24.47 -13.58 7.00
CA LYS A 161 25.39 -14.65 7.42
C LYS A 161 26.16 -15.32 6.25
N PRO A 162 27.35 -15.90 6.50
CA PRO A 162 28.23 -16.56 5.51
C PRO A 162 27.65 -17.81 4.80
N ARG A 163 26.35 -18.08 4.91
CA ARG A 163 25.64 -19.19 4.25
C ARG A 163 24.81 -18.77 3.03
N GLY A 164 25.06 -17.58 2.48
CA GLY A 164 24.79 -17.28 1.06
C GLY A 164 23.35 -17.00 0.65
N GLY A 165 22.44 -16.70 1.57
CA GLY A 165 21.09 -16.24 1.25
C GLY A 165 20.91 -14.77 1.59
N ARG A 166 20.49 -13.94 0.62
CA ARG A 166 20.03 -12.56 0.91
C ARG A 166 18.74 -12.62 1.73
N SER A 167 18.61 -11.75 2.72
CA SER A 167 17.35 -11.57 3.43
C SER A 167 16.27 -11.07 2.46
N LEU A 168 15.09 -11.68 2.49
CA LEU A 168 13.99 -11.27 1.64
C LEU A 168 13.39 -9.96 2.19
N PRO A 169 13.23 -8.90 1.38
CA PRO A 169 12.69 -7.62 1.84
C PRO A 169 11.28 -7.73 2.45
N GLN A 170 10.51 -8.77 2.07
CA GLN A 170 9.17 -9.03 2.61
C GLN A 170 9.15 -9.38 4.11
N HIS A 171 10.25 -9.93 4.63
CA HIS A 171 10.36 -10.33 6.03
C HIS A 171 10.82 -9.20 6.94
N ASP A 172 11.35 -8.11 6.38
CA ASP A 172 11.77 -6.96 7.15
C ASP A 172 10.55 -6.12 7.57
N LEU A 173 10.34 -6.00 8.89
CA LEU A 173 9.22 -5.28 9.46
C LEU A 173 9.26 -3.78 9.15
N LEU A 174 10.43 -3.17 9.10
CA LEU A 174 10.60 -1.75 8.80
C LEU A 174 10.22 -1.48 7.34
N ILE A 175 10.67 -2.32 6.40
CA ILE A 175 10.33 -2.20 4.97
C ILE A 175 8.84 -2.42 4.75
N ALA A 176 8.28 -3.48 5.33
CA ALA A 176 6.85 -3.79 5.23
C ALA A 176 5.97 -2.68 5.83
N SER A 177 6.36 -2.17 7.00
CA SER A 177 5.63 -1.09 7.67
C SER A 177 5.75 0.22 6.91
N SER A 178 6.94 0.58 6.42
CA SER A 178 7.16 1.77 5.58
C SER A 178 6.29 1.73 4.33
N THR A 179 6.20 0.58 3.66
CA THR A 179 5.32 0.39 2.49
C THR A 179 3.85 0.62 2.84
N LYS A 180 3.38 0.09 3.97
CA LYS A 180 2.01 0.29 4.46
C LYS A 180 1.70 1.74 4.84
N VAL A 181 2.68 2.49 5.34
CA VAL A 181 2.53 3.93 5.63
C VAL A 181 2.55 4.74 4.34
N MET A 182 3.46 4.43 3.40
CA MET A 182 3.50 5.07 2.08
C MET A 182 2.19 4.94 1.31
N MET A 183 1.43 3.86 1.51
CA MET A 183 0.08 3.71 0.98
C MET A 183 -0.82 4.90 1.36
N ILE A 184 -0.72 5.41 2.58
CA ILE A 184 -1.52 6.55 3.05
C ILE A 184 -1.20 7.80 2.23
N PHE A 185 0.09 8.08 2.00
CA PHE A 185 0.53 9.20 1.16
C PHE A 185 0.17 9.03 -0.31
N TYR A 186 0.20 7.79 -0.81
CA TYR A 186 -0.27 7.47 -2.16
C TYR A 186 -1.75 7.84 -2.33
N PHE A 187 -2.61 7.47 -1.37
CA PHE A 187 -4.02 7.85 -1.38
C PHE A 187 -4.23 9.36 -1.19
N ALA A 188 -3.39 10.02 -0.38
CA ALA A 188 -3.41 11.48 -0.25
C ALA A 188 -3.14 12.16 -1.61
N ASN A 189 -2.12 11.70 -2.35
CA ASN A 189 -1.78 12.18 -3.69
C ASN A 189 -2.95 11.98 -4.69
N LEU A 190 -3.66 10.84 -4.61
CA LEU A 190 -4.87 10.60 -5.40
C LEU A 190 -5.99 11.59 -5.10
N LEU A 191 -6.24 11.87 -3.82
CA LEU A 191 -7.27 12.80 -3.38
C LEU A 191 -6.97 14.24 -3.81
N MET A 192 -5.71 14.66 -3.71
CA MET A 192 -5.26 15.98 -4.18
C MET A 192 -5.55 16.17 -5.68
N SER A 193 -5.35 15.13 -6.49
CA SER A 193 -5.63 15.19 -7.93
C SER A 193 -7.13 15.33 -8.25
N GLN A 194 -8.01 14.66 -7.49
CA GLN A 194 -9.46 14.81 -7.67
C GLN A 194 -9.96 16.22 -7.36
N GLY A 195 -9.40 16.87 -6.33
CA GLY A 195 -9.74 18.25 -5.98
C GLY A 195 -9.39 19.27 -7.07
N SER A 196 -8.45 18.95 -7.97
CA SER A 196 -8.02 19.82 -9.07
C SER A 196 -9.01 19.85 -10.25
N GLY A 197 -10.07 19.03 -10.26
CA GLY A 197 -11.11 19.04 -11.32
C GLY A 197 -10.69 18.40 -12.65
N VAL A 198 -9.45 17.94 -12.80
CA VAL A 198 -8.92 17.29 -14.00
C VAL A 198 -9.08 15.77 -13.89
N VAL A 199 -10.33 15.31 -13.82
CA VAL A 199 -10.66 13.88 -13.77
C VAL A 199 -10.91 13.38 -15.18
N ARG A 200 -10.35 12.21 -15.54
CA ARG A 200 -10.65 11.59 -16.84
C ARG A 200 -12.17 11.29 -16.89
N PRO A 201 -12.91 11.72 -17.93
CA PRO A 201 -14.30 11.30 -18.08
C PRO A 201 -14.34 9.77 -18.14
N MET A 202 -15.09 9.15 -17.23
CA MET A 202 -15.18 7.71 -17.08
C MET A 202 -15.73 7.11 -18.38
N SER A 203 -14.87 6.64 -19.29
CA SER A 203 -15.32 5.81 -20.39
C SER A 203 -15.68 4.44 -19.81
N SER A 204 -16.94 4.04 -19.95
CA SER A 204 -17.50 2.76 -19.49
C SER A 204 -16.75 1.51 -19.99
N ARG A 205 -15.85 1.64 -20.97
CA ARG A 205 -14.96 0.58 -21.50
C ARG A 205 -13.69 0.34 -20.69
N MET A 206 -13.28 1.24 -19.80
CA MET A 206 -11.98 1.14 -19.12
C MET A 206 -12.09 0.57 -17.70
N SER A 207 -13.30 0.62 -17.13
CA SER A 207 -13.69 -0.12 -15.92
C SER A 207 -13.48 -1.63 -16.05
N SER A 208 -13.50 -2.19 -17.26
CA SER A 208 -13.27 -3.62 -17.51
C SER A 208 -11.80 -4.01 -17.71
N ILE A 209 -10.89 -3.07 -17.99
CA ILE A 209 -9.44 -3.35 -18.10
C ILE A 209 -8.74 -3.08 -16.76
N ALA A 210 -9.19 -2.07 -16.00
CA ALA A 210 -8.73 -1.81 -14.65
C ALA A 210 -9.17 -2.90 -13.65
N ALA A 211 -10.28 -3.58 -13.95
CA ALA A 211 -10.61 -4.85 -13.35
C ALA A 211 -9.83 -5.95 -14.07
N ASN A 212 -8.51 -6.05 -13.84
CA ASN A 212 -7.93 -7.38 -13.84
C ASN A 212 -8.66 -8.09 -12.70
N PRO A 213 -9.60 -9.02 -12.97
CA PRO A 213 -10.23 -9.74 -11.88
C PRO A 213 -9.07 -10.39 -11.13
N LYS A 214 -9.01 -10.16 -9.80
CA LYS A 214 -8.20 -11.02 -8.92
C LYS A 214 -8.45 -12.44 -9.42
N PRO A 215 -7.41 -13.24 -9.70
CA PRO A 215 -7.63 -14.59 -10.21
C PRO A 215 -8.67 -15.23 -9.29
N ARG A 216 -9.88 -15.51 -9.81
CA ARG A 216 -11.09 -15.88 -9.02
C ARG A 216 -10.87 -17.11 -8.11
N PHE A 217 -9.72 -17.76 -8.27
CA PHE A 217 -9.27 -18.95 -7.59
C PHE A 217 -8.47 -18.66 -6.31
N LEU A 218 -7.78 -17.51 -6.22
CA LEU A 218 -7.20 -17.11 -4.95
C LEU A 218 -8.34 -16.50 -4.12
N ASP A 219 -8.65 -17.10 -2.97
CA ASP A 219 -9.48 -16.48 -1.92
C ASP A 219 -8.71 -15.30 -1.30
N VAL A 220 -8.42 -14.29 -2.13
CA VAL A 220 -7.71 -13.08 -1.71
C VAL A 220 -8.70 -12.24 -0.93
N VAL A 221 -8.61 -12.34 0.39
CA VAL A 221 -9.26 -11.40 1.31
C VAL A 221 -9.00 -9.98 0.82
N ASP A 222 -10.06 -9.15 0.73
CA ASP A 222 -9.93 -7.77 0.28
C ASP A 222 -8.88 -7.02 1.10
N SER A 223 -7.82 -6.61 0.42
CA SER A 223 -6.69 -5.94 1.04
C SER A 223 -7.13 -4.59 1.60
N GLN A 224 -6.41 -4.05 2.60
CA GLN A 224 -6.70 -2.70 3.08
C GLN A 224 -6.54 -1.65 1.97
N PHE A 225 -5.70 -1.92 0.97
CA PHE A 225 -5.55 -1.10 -0.23
C PHE A 225 -6.85 -1.04 -1.03
N ASP A 226 -7.46 -2.21 -1.31
CA ASP A 226 -8.75 -2.29 -2.02
C ASP A 226 -9.88 -1.60 -1.24
N GLN A 227 -9.92 -1.82 0.08
CA GLN A 227 -10.89 -1.18 0.95
C GLN A 227 -10.75 0.34 0.94
N LEU A 228 -9.53 0.88 0.90
CA LEU A 228 -9.29 2.32 0.79
C LEU A 228 -9.71 2.89 -0.58
N LEU A 229 -9.47 2.19 -1.69
CA LEU A 229 -9.96 2.60 -3.02
C LEU A 229 -11.48 2.81 -2.99
N VAL A 230 -12.22 1.85 -2.43
CA VAL A 230 -13.69 1.89 -2.32
C VAL A 230 -14.15 3.01 -1.39
N ARG A 231 -13.55 3.12 -0.19
CA ARG A 231 -13.96 4.10 0.82
C ARG A 231 -13.68 5.54 0.40
N LEU A 232 -12.51 5.80 -0.16
CA LEU A 232 -12.14 7.13 -0.65
C LEU A 232 -12.79 7.45 -2.00
N ARG A 233 -13.34 6.45 -2.71
CA ARG A 233 -13.93 6.57 -4.05
C ARG A 233 -12.93 7.16 -5.06
N VAL A 234 -11.67 6.77 -4.93
CA VAL A 234 -10.58 7.16 -5.83
C VAL A 234 -10.06 5.94 -6.56
N HIS A 235 -9.63 6.14 -7.80
CA HIS A 235 -8.95 5.10 -8.56
C HIS A 235 -7.81 5.73 -9.38
N PRO A 236 -6.60 5.13 -9.42
CA PRO A 236 -5.45 5.70 -10.14
C PRO A 236 -5.74 5.98 -11.62
N VAL A 237 -6.56 5.14 -12.27
CA VAL A 237 -6.96 5.30 -13.68
C VAL A 237 -7.76 6.58 -13.95
N ASN A 238 -8.40 7.13 -12.93
CA ASN A 238 -9.21 8.35 -13.07
C ASN A 238 -8.36 9.63 -12.93
N VAL A 239 -7.10 9.49 -12.51
CA VAL A 239 -6.15 10.59 -12.28
C VAL A 239 -5.33 10.83 -13.54
N LEU A 240 -5.50 12.02 -14.14
CA LEU A 240 -4.74 12.42 -15.34
C LEU A 240 -3.38 13.03 -15.01
N ARG A 241 -3.33 13.87 -13.98
CA ARG A 241 -2.12 14.55 -13.52
C ARG A 241 -2.05 14.46 -12.00
N PRO A 242 -1.35 13.46 -11.44
CA PRO A 242 -1.11 13.42 -10.01
C PRO A 242 -0.13 14.54 -9.63
N PRO A 243 -0.28 15.17 -8.45
CA PRO A 243 0.68 16.16 -7.95
C PRO A 243 2.11 15.60 -7.84
N LEU A 244 2.26 14.39 -7.31
CA LEU A 244 3.51 13.64 -7.30
C LEU A 244 3.49 12.58 -8.40
N GLN A 245 4.60 12.42 -9.12
CA GLN A 245 4.71 11.37 -10.14
C GLN A 245 4.67 9.97 -9.51
N TRP A 246 4.15 8.98 -10.25
CA TRP A 246 4.05 7.60 -9.73
C TRP A 246 5.43 6.99 -9.42
N GLU A 247 6.43 7.42 -10.19
CA GLU A 247 7.84 7.10 -10.07
C GLU A 247 8.38 7.41 -8.67
N GLU A 248 7.91 8.48 -8.03
CA GLU A 248 8.41 8.92 -6.71
C GLU A 248 8.12 7.92 -5.59
N PHE A 249 7.11 7.07 -5.78
CA PHE A 249 6.76 6.03 -4.83
C PHE A 249 7.52 4.72 -5.07
N ARG A 250 8.28 4.61 -6.17
CA ARG A 250 9.04 3.41 -6.51
C ARG A 250 10.47 3.51 -6.01
N ASN A 251 10.90 2.46 -5.32
CA ASN A 251 12.30 2.30 -4.93
C ASN A 251 12.98 1.32 -5.88
N GLU A 252 13.93 1.76 -6.69
CA GLU A 252 14.61 0.87 -7.66
C GLU A 252 15.43 -0.23 -6.95
N GLU A 253 16.08 0.09 -5.83
CA GLU A 253 16.86 -0.88 -5.06
C GLU A 253 15.99 -1.94 -4.38
N LEU A 254 14.82 -1.55 -3.87
CA LEU A 254 13.83 -2.52 -3.40
C LEU A 254 13.35 -3.42 -4.56
N ASN A 255 12.99 -2.81 -5.68
CA ASN A 255 12.40 -3.53 -6.81
C ASN A 255 13.37 -4.54 -7.44
N SER A 256 14.68 -4.28 -7.41
CA SER A 256 15.70 -5.22 -7.87
C SER A 256 15.87 -6.43 -6.94
N ARG A 257 15.46 -6.32 -5.68
CA ARG A 257 15.57 -7.36 -4.65
C ARG A 257 14.28 -8.15 -4.41
N ILE A 258 13.15 -7.66 -4.88
CA ILE A 258 11.88 -8.39 -4.79
C ILE A 258 11.96 -9.65 -5.63
N ASN A 259 11.84 -10.81 -4.99
CA ASN A 259 11.59 -12.06 -5.68
C ASN A 259 10.07 -12.26 -5.82
N MET A 260 9.56 -12.09 -7.05
CA MET A 260 8.14 -12.14 -7.32
C MET A 260 7.52 -13.53 -7.09
N ILE A 261 8.29 -14.61 -7.25
CA ILE A 261 7.79 -15.98 -7.01
C ILE A 261 7.41 -16.15 -5.54
N TYR A 262 8.29 -15.74 -4.62
CA TYR A 262 8.00 -15.79 -3.19
C TYR A 262 6.89 -14.80 -2.80
N ASP A 263 6.93 -13.57 -3.35
CA ASP A 263 5.91 -12.55 -3.06
C ASP A 263 4.49 -12.99 -3.52
N TYR A 264 4.41 -13.72 -4.64
CA TYR A 264 3.18 -14.30 -5.17
C TYR A 264 2.63 -15.43 -4.31
N GLN A 265 3.49 -16.24 -3.69
CA GLN A 265 3.07 -17.27 -2.72
C GLN A 265 2.43 -16.60 -1.50
N PHE A 266 3.08 -15.59 -0.92
CA PHE A 266 2.53 -14.85 0.23
C PHE A 266 1.25 -14.08 -0.11
N TYR A 267 1.10 -13.63 -1.35
CA TYR A 267 -0.13 -12.98 -1.81
C TYR A 267 -1.33 -13.94 -1.87
N GLY A 268 -1.08 -15.18 -2.32
CA GLY A 268 -2.12 -16.18 -2.54
C GLY A 268 -2.46 -17.04 -1.33
N ASP A 269 -1.52 -17.20 -0.39
CA ASP A 269 -1.72 -18.08 0.77
C ASP A 269 -2.57 -17.43 1.86
N SER A 270 -3.88 -17.69 1.79
CA SER A 270 -4.83 -17.51 2.91
C SER A 270 -4.78 -18.65 3.94
N PHE A 271 -3.93 -19.66 3.71
CA PHE A 271 -3.84 -20.88 4.53
C PHE A 271 -3.02 -20.74 5.82
N PHE A 272 -2.08 -19.79 5.89
CA PHE A 272 -1.33 -19.54 7.13
C PHE A 272 -2.21 -18.80 8.14
N GLN A 273 -2.10 -19.18 9.43
CA GLN A 273 -2.82 -18.52 10.53
C GLN A 273 -2.52 -17.01 10.62
N GLU A 274 -1.34 -16.59 10.15
CA GLU A 274 -0.98 -15.18 9.99
C GLU A 274 -0.60 -14.91 8.52
N LYS A 275 -1.39 -14.06 7.86
CA LYS A 275 -1.11 -13.61 6.50
C LYS A 275 0.20 -12.84 6.47
N GLN A 276 1.18 -13.34 5.72
CA GLN A 276 2.46 -12.66 5.55
C GLN A 276 2.32 -11.41 4.67
N PHE A 277 3.28 -10.49 4.80
CA PHE A 277 3.32 -9.30 3.97
C PHE A 277 3.71 -9.64 2.53
N SER A 278 3.05 -9.01 1.57
CA SER A 278 3.33 -9.15 0.13
C SER A 278 3.27 -7.79 -0.53
N PHE A 279 4.27 -7.47 -1.36
CA PHE A 279 4.28 -6.22 -2.14
C PHE A 279 3.19 -6.20 -3.22
N LEU A 280 2.70 -7.36 -3.66
CA LEU A 280 1.59 -7.47 -4.61
C LEU A 280 0.27 -6.85 -4.11
N GLU A 281 0.11 -6.65 -2.80
CA GLU A 281 -1.00 -5.89 -2.21
C GLU A 281 -0.86 -4.36 -2.36
N TYR A 282 0.33 -3.87 -2.70
CA TYR A 282 0.67 -2.45 -2.77
C TYR A 282 1.21 -2.10 -4.17
N PRO A 283 0.38 -2.08 -5.23
CA PRO A 283 0.85 -1.98 -6.62
C PRO A 283 1.63 -0.71 -6.97
N PHE A 284 1.51 0.35 -6.16
CA PHE A 284 2.18 1.63 -6.39
C PHE A 284 3.71 1.54 -6.21
N ILE A 285 4.20 0.64 -5.35
CA ILE A 285 5.64 0.49 -5.08
C ILE A 285 6.36 -0.33 -6.16
N LEU A 286 5.61 -1.13 -6.91
CA LEU A 286 6.15 -2.09 -7.88
C LEU A 286 6.50 -1.42 -9.22
N SER A 287 7.70 -1.75 -9.71
CA SER A 287 8.18 -1.40 -11.05
C SER A 287 7.39 -2.11 -12.15
N THR A 288 7.55 -1.64 -13.38
CA THR A 288 6.92 -2.26 -14.56
C THR A 288 7.42 -3.70 -14.74
N ALA A 289 8.70 -3.97 -14.51
CA ALA A 289 9.27 -5.31 -14.61
C ALA A 289 8.57 -6.29 -13.64
N ASN A 290 8.45 -5.89 -12.38
CA ASN A 290 7.79 -6.68 -11.34
C ASN A 290 6.29 -6.89 -11.64
N LYS A 291 5.61 -5.89 -12.21
CA LYS A 291 4.21 -6.03 -12.65
C LYS A 291 4.05 -7.00 -13.81
N VAL A 292 4.99 -7.01 -14.77
CA VAL A 292 4.98 -7.99 -15.87
C VAL A 292 5.23 -9.40 -15.35
N GLU A 293 6.16 -9.57 -14.42
CA GLU A 293 6.43 -10.87 -13.80
C GLU A 293 5.22 -11.39 -13.03
N ARG A 294 4.53 -10.53 -12.27
CA ARG A 294 3.23 -10.85 -11.64
C ARG A 294 2.24 -11.37 -12.68
N LEU A 295 2.05 -10.65 -13.79
CA LEU A 295 1.12 -11.07 -14.85
C LEU A 295 1.51 -12.44 -15.43
N LEU A 296 2.80 -12.73 -15.58
CA LEU A 296 3.26 -14.04 -16.02
C LEU A 296 2.92 -15.14 -15.01
N LEU A 297 3.08 -14.87 -13.71
CA LEU A 297 2.71 -15.81 -12.64
C LEU A 297 1.19 -16.03 -12.57
N ASP A 298 0.39 -14.97 -12.70
CA ASP A 298 -1.07 -15.05 -12.79
C ASP A 298 -1.50 -15.95 -13.96
N ASN A 299 -0.91 -15.77 -15.15
CA ASN A 299 -1.16 -16.61 -16.32
C ASN A 299 -0.76 -18.07 -16.08
N LYS A 300 0.41 -18.30 -15.48
CA LYS A 300 0.89 -19.65 -15.16
C LYS A 300 -0.04 -20.36 -14.17
N ALA A 301 -0.46 -19.66 -13.12
CA ALA A 301 -1.41 -20.18 -12.13
C ALA A 301 -2.77 -20.50 -12.78
N SER A 302 -3.28 -19.60 -13.62
CA SER A 302 -4.51 -19.80 -14.38
C SER A 302 -4.44 -21.03 -15.29
N HIS A 303 -3.33 -21.20 -16.01
CA HIS A 303 -3.12 -22.36 -16.88
C HIS A 303 -3.05 -23.68 -16.10
N ILE A 304 -2.40 -23.71 -14.94
CA ILE A 304 -2.33 -24.90 -14.09
C ILE A 304 -3.74 -25.26 -13.59
N ASN A 305 -4.49 -24.27 -13.12
CA ASN A 305 -5.86 -24.49 -12.64
C ASN A 305 -6.79 -24.96 -13.77
N GLU A 306 -6.69 -24.36 -14.96
CA GLU A 306 -7.48 -24.81 -16.11
C GLU A 306 -7.16 -26.26 -16.47
N ARG A 307 -5.87 -26.64 -16.48
CA ARG A 307 -5.46 -28.05 -16.68
C ARG A 307 -6.05 -28.98 -15.63
N GLN A 308 -6.01 -28.61 -14.35
CA GLN A 308 -6.58 -29.41 -13.27
C GLN A 308 -8.11 -29.56 -13.44
N ARG A 309 -8.80 -28.47 -13.78
CA ARG A 309 -10.24 -28.47 -14.03
C ARG A 309 -10.60 -29.33 -15.24
N THR A 310 -9.88 -29.19 -16.34
CA THR A 310 -10.07 -30.01 -17.55
C THR A 310 -9.78 -31.49 -17.28
N PHE A 311 -8.77 -31.79 -16.47
CA PHE A 311 -8.46 -33.16 -16.06
C PHE A 311 -9.62 -33.77 -15.25
N VAL A 312 -10.15 -33.05 -14.24
CA VAL A 312 -11.33 -33.49 -13.48
C VAL A 312 -12.55 -33.64 -14.38
N HIS A 313 -12.80 -32.69 -15.28
CA HIS A 313 -13.89 -32.78 -16.26
C HIS A 313 -13.76 -34.02 -17.15
N THR A 314 -12.55 -34.32 -17.63
CA THR A 314 -12.25 -35.51 -18.44
C THR A 314 -12.52 -36.78 -17.66
N LEU A 315 -12.14 -36.84 -16.37
CA LEU A 315 -12.43 -37.98 -15.50
C LEU A 315 -13.94 -38.17 -15.27
N LEU A 316 -14.70 -37.08 -15.12
CA LEU A 316 -16.15 -37.13 -14.83
C LEU A 316 -17.00 -37.43 -16.07
N THR A 317 -16.64 -36.89 -17.24
CA THR A 317 -17.44 -36.98 -18.47
C THR A 317 -16.92 -38.00 -19.46
N GLY A 318 -15.67 -38.48 -19.29
CA GLY A 318 -14.99 -39.36 -20.25
C GLY A 318 -14.57 -38.68 -21.56
N VAL A 319 -14.94 -37.41 -21.77
CA VAL A 319 -14.58 -36.63 -22.95
C VAL A 319 -13.23 -35.96 -22.71
N ARG A 320 -12.25 -36.25 -23.56
CA ARG A 320 -10.92 -35.61 -23.52
C ARG A 320 -11.02 -34.18 -24.04
N ASP A 321 -11.25 -33.23 -23.15
CA ASP A 321 -10.96 -31.83 -23.45
C ASP A 321 -9.44 -31.60 -23.27
N THR A 322 -8.79 -30.96 -24.24
CA THR A 322 -7.40 -30.55 -24.13
C THR A 322 -7.32 -29.02 -23.96
N PRO A 323 -6.65 -28.50 -22.92
CA PRO A 323 -6.59 -27.06 -22.64
C PRO A 323 -5.60 -26.31 -23.55
N PHE A 324 -5.26 -26.88 -24.71
CA PHE A 324 -4.25 -26.37 -25.62
C PHE A 324 -4.88 -26.07 -26.97
N LEU A 325 -4.50 -24.92 -27.53
CA LEU A 325 -4.81 -24.58 -28.90
C LEU A 325 -3.81 -25.26 -29.83
N HIS A 326 -4.28 -26.20 -30.65
CA HIS A 326 -3.47 -26.80 -31.71
C HIS A 326 -3.71 -26.04 -33.01
N LEU A 327 -2.66 -25.38 -33.52
CA LEU A 327 -2.69 -24.73 -34.83
C LEU A 327 -1.83 -25.53 -35.81
N HIS A 328 -2.40 -25.90 -36.95
CA HIS A 328 -1.68 -26.54 -38.03
C HIS A 328 -1.33 -25.50 -39.10
N ILE A 329 -0.10 -25.02 -39.13
CA ILE A 329 0.31 -23.89 -39.98
C ILE A 329 1.33 -24.35 -41.02
N SER A 330 1.04 -24.15 -42.31
CA SER A 330 2.00 -24.35 -43.39
C SER A 330 2.94 -23.15 -43.52
N ARG A 331 4.23 -23.41 -43.82
CA ARG A 331 5.25 -22.35 -43.94
C ARG A 331 4.93 -21.33 -45.04
N ASP A 332 4.25 -21.76 -46.09
CA ASP A 332 3.89 -20.92 -47.24
C ASP A 332 2.65 -20.06 -46.97
N HIS A 333 1.86 -20.41 -45.95
CA HIS A 333 0.54 -19.81 -45.67
C HIS A 333 0.37 -19.41 -44.21
N ILE A 334 1.46 -18.95 -43.56
CA ILE A 334 1.48 -18.66 -42.12
C ILE A 334 0.35 -17.74 -41.69
N VAL A 335 0.09 -16.66 -42.43
CA VAL A 335 -0.93 -15.66 -42.08
C VAL A 335 -2.35 -16.18 -42.34
N ALA A 336 -2.59 -16.86 -43.45
CA ALA A 336 -3.93 -17.35 -43.82
C ALA A 336 -4.37 -18.53 -42.94
N ASP A 337 -3.47 -19.48 -42.69
CA ASP A 337 -3.74 -20.66 -41.86
C ASP A 337 -3.97 -20.28 -40.39
N THR A 338 -3.19 -19.32 -39.86
CA THR A 338 -3.41 -18.81 -38.49
C THR A 338 -4.73 -18.07 -38.37
N LEU A 339 -5.03 -17.12 -39.27
CA LEU A 339 -6.25 -16.32 -39.20
C LEU A 339 -7.50 -17.18 -39.34
N SER A 340 -7.51 -18.13 -40.28
CA SER A 340 -8.66 -19.01 -40.49
C SER A 340 -8.95 -19.89 -39.27
N GLN A 341 -7.91 -20.49 -38.66
CA GLN A 341 -8.07 -21.36 -37.48
C GLN A 341 -8.45 -20.57 -36.23
N VAL A 342 -7.82 -19.41 -35.99
CA VAL A 342 -8.16 -18.54 -34.85
C VAL A 342 -9.56 -17.96 -35.01
N SER A 343 -9.94 -17.52 -36.21
CA SER A 343 -11.29 -17.02 -36.50
C SER A 343 -12.35 -18.10 -36.26
N PHE A 344 -12.12 -19.32 -36.77
CA PHE A 344 -13.03 -20.45 -36.57
C PHE A 344 -13.25 -20.74 -35.08
N ILE A 345 -12.18 -20.77 -34.29
CA ILE A 345 -12.25 -21.05 -32.85
C ILE A 345 -12.93 -19.91 -32.08
N THR A 346 -12.67 -18.66 -32.46
CA THR A 346 -13.33 -17.51 -31.87
C THR A 346 -14.85 -17.56 -32.13
N TYR A 347 -15.25 -17.93 -33.35
CA TYR A 347 -16.66 -18.07 -33.73
C TYR A 347 -17.36 -19.19 -32.96
N THR A 348 -16.73 -20.36 -32.81
CA THR A 348 -17.30 -21.49 -32.07
C THR A 348 -17.39 -21.23 -30.56
N HIS A 349 -16.43 -20.50 -29.99
CA HIS A 349 -16.48 -20.10 -28.58
C HIS A 349 -17.55 -19.03 -28.30
N ILE A 350 -17.77 -18.06 -29.19
CA ILE A 350 -18.85 -17.05 -29.06
C ILE A 350 -20.23 -17.73 -29.04
N THR A 351 -20.45 -18.73 -29.90
CA THR A 351 -21.70 -19.51 -29.89
C THR A 351 -21.87 -20.37 -28.64
N THR A 352 -20.77 -20.87 -28.05
CA THR A 352 -20.81 -21.67 -26.81
C THR A 352 -21.07 -20.79 -25.57
N ILE A 353 -20.57 -19.55 -25.56
CA ILE A 353 -20.82 -18.58 -24.48
C ILE A 353 -22.28 -18.09 -24.52
N HIS A 354 -22.86 -17.86 -25.71
CA HIS A 354 -24.28 -17.51 -25.84
C HIS A 354 -25.23 -18.70 -25.52
N GLY A 355 -24.77 -19.94 -25.73
CA GLY A 355 -25.53 -21.14 -25.36
C GLY A 355 -25.53 -21.47 -23.87
N ARG A 356 -24.50 -21.06 -23.11
CA ARG A 356 -24.42 -21.32 -21.65
C ARG A 356 -25.17 -20.30 -20.79
N THR A 357 -25.54 -19.13 -21.32
CA THR A 357 -26.39 -18.14 -20.63
C THR A 357 -27.88 -18.53 -20.54
N TYR A 358 -28.31 -19.63 -21.15
CA TYR A 358 -29.71 -20.07 -21.14
C TYR A 358 -29.99 -21.39 -20.42
N LEU A 359 -29.01 -22.00 -19.73
CA LEU A 359 -29.24 -23.22 -18.94
C LEU A 359 -28.48 -23.19 -17.59
N ARG A 360 -28.91 -22.28 -16.71
CA ARG A 360 -29.21 -22.44 -15.27
C ARG A 360 -29.06 -21.14 -14.52
#